data_AF-A0A8T3KJL6-F1
#
_entry.id   AF-A0A8T3KJL6-F1
#
_cell.length_a   1.000
_cell.length_b   1.000
_cell.length_c   1.000
_cell.angle_alpha   90.00
_cell.angle_beta   90.00
_cell.angle_gamma   90.00
#
_symmetry.space_group_name_H-M   'P 1'
#
loop_
_entity.id
_entity.type
_entity.pdbx_description
1 polymer ?
#
loop_
_entity_poly.entity_id
_entity_poly.type
_entity_poly.pdbx_seq_one_letter_code
_entity_poly.pdbx_strand_id
1 'polypeptide(L)'
;MSKKKVPEEKSIRSSAAEYLTYIAATGDNPHSVEMRYEDENIWLTQKMLATLYDVDVRTVNEHIQKIYADHELEPEATIRNFRIVQLEGSREVSREVKHYNLQMIIAVGFKINSDRAVQFRKWVNKIAKDYTIQGWVIDDDRLKNGGSVLTEKYYEKLLEKIREIRLSERRFYQKVTDIYATALDYDKNAKTTREFFAKVQNKMHFAVHGQTAAELIYNRADAKKEHMGLTTWEDAPDGKIQRYDVSVAKNYLSRDELSSLERIVSAYLDLAEDRARRRIPMTMEDWAKRLDIFLQADDREVLTDAGRISAQIAKEHAESEFEKYRIIQDKLFESDYDKHLKLLEQQIAKTADDDET
;
A
#
# COMPACT_ATOMS: atom_id res chain seq x y z
N MET A 1 -19.07 -36.30 -8.94
CA MET A 1 -19.44 -34.86 -9.03
C MET A 1 -18.54 -34.19 -10.04
N SER A 2 -19.13 -33.63 -11.08
CA SER A 2 -18.44 -33.07 -12.25
C SER A 2 -17.64 -31.82 -11.86
N LYS A 3 -16.32 -31.81 -12.11
CA LYS A 3 -15.49 -30.62 -11.99
C LYS A 3 -15.98 -29.61 -13.04
N LYS A 4 -16.76 -28.61 -12.61
CA LYS A 4 -17.05 -27.43 -13.45
C LYS A 4 -15.72 -26.77 -13.77
N LYS A 5 -15.27 -26.89 -15.04
CA LYS A 5 -14.24 -26.01 -15.61
C LYS A 5 -14.74 -24.58 -15.46
N VAL A 6 -14.01 -23.77 -14.71
CA VAL A 6 -14.18 -22.31 -14.73
C VAL A 6 -13.90 -21.87 -16.17
N PRO A 7 -14.75 -21.02 -16.79
CA PRO A 7 -14.48 -20.55 -18.14
C PRO A 7 -13.20 -19.71 -18.11
N GLU A 8 -12.21 -20.04 -18.93
CA GLU A 8 -11.12 -19.12 -19.24
C GLU A 8 -11.73 -17.88 -19.90
N GLU A 9 -11.85 -16.79 -19.14
CA GLU A 9 -12.15 -15.49 -19.73
C GLU A 9 -11.03 -15.16 -20.70
N LYS A 10 -11.35 -15.16 -22.00
CA LYS A 10 -10.44 -14.64 -23.03
C LYS A 10 -10.07 -13.22 -22.63
N SER A 11 -8.80 -13.03 -22.26
CA SER A 11 -8.19 -11.72 -22.02
C SER A 11 -8.57 -10.80 -23.17
N ILE A 12 -9.21 -9.67 -22.86
CA ILE A 12 -9.51 -8.63 -23.84
C ILE A 12 -8.16 -8.03 -24.21
N ARG A 13 -7.60 -8.44 -25.34
CA ARG A 13 -6.33 -7.93 -25.86
C ARG A 13 -6.56 -6.55 -26.46
N SER A 14 -6.19 -5.51 -25.71
CA SER A 14 -6.09 -4.15 -26.23
C SER A 14 -4.65 -3.92 -26.68
N SER A 15 -4.44 -3.69 -27.97
CA SER A 15 -3.11 -3.37 -28.51
C SER A 15 -2.52 -2.10 -27.88
N ALA A 16 -3.37 -1.13 -27.52
CA ALA A 16 -2.94 0.06 -26.78
C ALA A 16 -2.47 -0.28 -25.37
N ALA A 17 -3.17 -1.18 -24.66
CA ALA A 17 -2.75 -1.63 -23.33
C ALA A 17 -1.45 -2.45 -23.39
N GLU A 18 -1.31 -3.34 -24.37
CA GLU A 18 -0.08 -4.11 -24.61
C GLU A 18 1.10 -3.18 -24.91
N TYR A 19 0.88 -2.13 -25.72
CA TYR A 19 1.91 -1.15 -26.06
C TYR A 19 2.33 -0.29 -24.87
N LEU A 20 1.38 0.20 -24.06
CA LEU A 20 1.68 0.94 -22.84
C LEU A 20 2.40 0.05 -21.82
N THR A 21 2.01 -1.22 -21.72
CA THR A 21 2.68 -2.21 -20.88
C THR A 21 4.12 -2.47 -21.33
N TYR A 22 4.34 -2.55 -22.65
CA TYR A 22 5.66 -2.67 -23.22
C TYR A 22 6.54 -1.45 -22.88
N ILE A 23 6.01 -0.23 -23.04
CA ILE A 23 6.75 1.00 -22.68
C ILE A 23 7.10 1.02 -21.18
N ALA A 24 6.17 0.66 -20.30
CA ALA A 24 6.48 0.55 -18.87
C ALA A 24 7.54 -0.51 -18.56
N ALA A 25 7.70 -1.51 -19.43
CA ALA A 25 8.69 -2.57 -19.24
C ALA A 25 10.07 -2.23 -19.82
N THR A 26 10.14 -1.50 -20.93
CA THR A 26 11.38 -1.27 -21.70
C THR A 26 11.75 0.21 -21.88
N GLY A 27 10.98 1.13 -21.32
CA GLY A 27 11.02 2.57 -21.59
C GLY A 27 12.19 3.34 -20.97
N ASP A 28 13.07 2.69 -20.21
CA ASP A 28 14.31 3.28 -19.67
C ASP A 28 15.40 3.46 -20.73
N ASN A 29 15.16 3.07 -21.99
CA ASN A 29 16.12 3.27 -23.07
C ASN A 29 16.20 4.77 -23.46
N PRO A 30 17.32 5.47 -23.21
CA PRO A 30 17.45 6.90 -23.51
C PRO A 30 17.35 7.23 -25.01
N HIS A 31 17.45 6.21 -25.88
CA HIS A 31 17.37 6.35 -27.33
C HIS A 31 15.94 6.22 -27.89
N SER A 32 14.92 5.86 -27.10
CA SER A 32 13.52 5.88 -27.56
C SER A 32 12.95 7.29 -27.48
N VAL A 33 13.17 8.05 -28.55
CA VAL A 33 12.88 9.47 -28.63
C VAL A 33 11.39 9.83 -28.49
N GLU A 34 10.47 8.95 -28.89
CA GLU A 34 9.02 9.24 -28.94
C GLU A 34 8.19 8.63 -27.78
N MET A 35 8.79 7.77 -26.95
CA MET A 35 8.16 7.07 -25.84
C MET A 35 9.14 6.94 -24.66
N ARG A 36 8.70 7.26 -23.44
CA ARG A 36 9.56 7.26 -22.26
C ARG A 36 8.83 6.73 -21.03
N TYR A 37 9.57 6.05 -20.16
CA TYR A 37 9.16 5.79 -18.79
C TYR A 37 10.05 6.62 -17.86
N GLU A 38 9.47 7.52 -17.07
CA GLU A 38 10.22 8.39 -16.15
C GLU A 38 9.32 8.80 -14.98
N ASP A 39 9.89 8.86 -13.78
CA ASP A 39 9.20 9.22 -12.53
C ASP A 39 7.94 8.36 -12.26
N GLU A 40 8.09 7.04 -12.43
CA GLU A 40 7.00 6.05 -12.32
C GLU A 40 5.80 6.30 -13.27
N ASN A 41 6.01 7.03 -14.37
CA ASN A 41 4.96 7.41 -15.32
C ASN A 41 5.34 7.14 -16.79
N ILE A 42 4.34 6.97 -17.65
CA ILE A 42 4.51 6.80 -19.09
C ILE A 42 4.31 8.15 -19.78
N TRP A 43 5.26 8.51 -20.64
CA TRP A 43 5.26 9.77 -21.37
C TRP A 43 5.27 9.51 -22.88
N LEU A 44 4.27 10.05 -23.58
CA LEU A 44 4.13 9.93 -25.03
C LEU A 44 4.01 11.27 -25.73
N THR A 45 4.61 11.39 -26.93
CA THR A 45 4.37 12.55 -27.81
C THR A 45 2.97 12.49 -28.44
N GLN A 46 2.46 13.63 -28.95
CA GLN A 46 1.19 13.64 -29.70
C GLN A 46 1.21 12.69 -30.90
N LYS A 47 2.36 12.57 -31.57
CA LYS A 47 2.56 11.66 -32.71
C LYS A 47 2.43 10.19 -32.28
N MET A 48 2.97 9.85 -31.11
CA MET A 48 2.84 8.50 -30.58
C MET A 48 1.41 8.21 -30.10
N LEU A 49 0.73 9.19 -29.52
CA LEU A 49 -0.71 9.10 -29.19
C LEU A 49 -1.58 8.86 -30.42
N ALA A 50 -1.30 9.55 -31.51
CA ALA A 50 -1.96 9.38 -32.80
C ALA A 50 -1.77 7.95 -33.33
N THR A 51 -0.54 7.44 -33.25
CA THR A 51 -0.20 6.06 -33.64
C THR A 51 -0.87 5.03 -32.72
N LEU A 52 -0.89 5.28 -31.41
CA LEU A 52 -1.49 4.40 -30.39
C LEU A 52 -2.97 4.15 -30.66
N TYR A 53 -3.70 5.23 -30.95
CA TYR A 53 -5.15 5.19 -31.16
C TYR A 53 -5.57 5.16 -32.63
N ASP A 54 -4.63 5.09 -33.57
CA ASP A 54 -4.90 5.02 -35.02
C ASP A 54 -5.75 6.19 -35.53
N VAL A 55 -5.30 7.41 -35.23
CA VAL A 55 -5.93 8.67 -35.64
C VAL A 55 -4.88 9.68 -36.08
N ASP A 56 -5.32 10.80 -36.67
CA ASP A 56 -4.44 11.90 -37.03
C ASP A 56 -3.97 12.69 -35.79
N VAL A 57 -2.75 13.25 -35.87
CA VAL A 57 -2.18 14.09 -34.80
C VAL A 57 -3.07 15.30 -34.50
N ARG A 58 -3.72 15.86 -35.51
CA ARG A 58 -4.68 16.96 -35.33
C ARG A 58 -5.85 16.56 -34.45
N THR A 59 -6.40 15.35 -34.63
CA THR A 59 -7.49 14.82 -33.79
C THR A 59 -7.05 14.68 -32.34
N VAL A 60 -5.83 14.19 -32.09
CA VAL A 60 -5.26 14.14 -30.74
C VAL A 60 -5.16 15.55 -30.14
N ASN A 61 -4.64 16.51 -30.89
CA ASN A 61 -4.52 17.89 -30.42
C ASN A 61 -5.89 18.51 -30.10
N GLU A 62 -6.91 18.31 -30.95
CA GLU A 62 -8.28 18.76 -30.70
C GLU A 62 -8.84 18.17 -29.39
N HIS A 63 -8.61 16.88 -29.12
CA HIS A 63 -9.04 16.27 -27.86
C HIS A 63 -8.27 16.79 -26.64
N ILE A 64 -6.96 17.00 -26.75
CA ILE A 64 -6.15 17.57 -25.66
C ILE A 64 -6.65 18.97 -25.29
N GLN A 65 -6.87 19.84 -26.29
CA GLN A 65 -7.40 21.19 -26.06
C GLN A 65 -8.76 21.14 -25.37
N LYS A 66 -9.62 20.20 -25.78
CA LYS A 66 -10.93 20.02 -25.16
C LYS A 66 -10.83 19.52 -23.71
N ILE A 67 -9.92 18.58 -23.41
CA ILE A 67 -9.69 18.09 -22.05
C ILE A 67 -9.31 19.24 -21.11
N TYR A 68 -8.44 20.14 -21.56
CA TYR A 68 -8.07 21.33 -20.78
C TYR A 68 -9.22 22.33 -20.67
N ALA A 69 -9.97 22.57 -21.75
CA ALA A 69 -11.12 23.47 -21.72
C ALA A 69 -12.26 22.96 -20.82
N ASP A 70 -12.42 21.63 -20.72
CA ASP A 70 -13.39 20.97 -19.85
C ASP A 70 -12.90 20.92 -18.37
N HIS A 71 -11.69 21.42 -18.07
CA HIS A 71 -11.02 21.30 -16.77
C HIS A 71 -10.93 19.87 -16.23
N GLU A 72 -10.84 18.88 -17.13
CA GLU A 72 -10.66 17.47 -16.74
C GLU A 72 -9.23 17.20 -16.23
N LEU A 73 -8.25 17.93 -16.76
CA LEU A 73 -6.84 17.85 -16.39
C LEU A 73 -6.21 19.24 -16.48
N GLU A 74 -5.12 19.47 -15.76
CA GLU A 74 -4.35 20.73 -15.81
C GLU A 74 -3.07 20.56 -16.66
N PRO A 75 -2.70 21.53 -17.50
CA PRO A 75 -1.51 21.46 -18.37
C PRO A 75 -0.20 21.21 -17.61
N GLU A 76 0.00 21.91 -16.48
CA GLU A 76 1.23 21.88 -15.68
C GLU A 76 1.49 20.50 -15.07
N ALA A 77 0.42 19.73 -14.79
CA ALA A 77 0.50 18.40 -14.22
C ALA A 77 0.63 17.28 -15.28
N THR A 78 0.36 17.59 -16.56
CA THR A 78 0.17 16.57 -17.61
C THR A 78 1.15 16.67 -18.77
N ILE A 79 1.91 17.77 -18.88
CA ILE A 79 2.89 18.00 -19.94
C ILE A 79 4.29 18.10 -19.36
N ARG A 80 5.25 17.48 -20.03
CA ARG A 80 6.68 17.72 -19.82
C ARG A 80 7.40 17.91 -21.15
N ASN A 81 8.27 18.92 -21.22
CA ASN A 81 9.12 19.13 -22.38
C ASN A 81 10.37 18.28 -22.23
N PHE A 82 10.63 17.44 -23.23
CA PHE A 82 11.87 16.68 -23.31
C PHE A 82 12.73 17.16 -24.45
N ARG A 83 14.01 17.36 -24.17
CA ARG A 83 15.01 17.69 -25.19
C ARG A 83 15.28 16.44 -26.02
N ILE A 84 15.03 16.56 -27.31
CA ILE A 84 15.26 15.52 -28.30
C ILE A 84 16.31 16.01 -29.28
N VAL A 85 17.37 15.23 -29.46
CA VAL A 85 18.36 15.43 -30.52
C VAL A 85 18.05 14.47 -31.65
N GLN A 86 17.79 15.01 -32.85
CA GLN A 86 17.55 14.23 -34.06
C GLN A 86 18.62 14.57 -35.10
N LEU A 87 19.11 13.55 -35.81
CA LEU A 87 19.99 13.72 -36.97
C LEU A 87 19.13 13.99 -38.21
N GLU A 88 19.19 15.21 -38.73
CA GLU A 88 18.56 15.60 -40.00
C GLU A 88 19.67 15.82 -41.04
N GLY A 89 19.83 14.84 -41.94
CA GLY A 89 20.95 14.81 -42.88
C GLY A 89 22.28 14.64 -42.15
N SER A 90 23.14 15.66 -42.19
CA SER A 90 24.44 15.69 -41.51
C SER A 90 24.48 16.59 -40.26
N ARG A 91 23.32 17.11 -39.82
CA ARG A 91 23.23 18.05 -38.68
C ARG A 91 22.46 17.42 -37.52
N GLU A 92 22.98 17.58 -36.31
CA GLU A 92 22.25 17.31 -35.08
C GLU A 92 21.38 18.52 -34.72
N VAL A 93 20.07 18.31 -34.67
CA VAL A 93 19.09 19.34 -34.32
C VAL A 93 18.45 18.97 -32.98
N SER A 94 18.62 19.85 -32.00
CA SER A 94 17.95 19.73 -30.71
C SER A 94 16.62 20.48 -30.71
N ARG A 95 15.52 19.81 -30.36
CA ARG A 95 14.20 20.42 -30.15
C ARG A 95 13.59 19.99 -28.81
N GLU A 96 12.83 20.87 -28.19
CA GLU A 96 11.95 20.48 -27.09
C GLU A 96 10.63 19.96 -27.64
N VAL A 97 10.25 18.76 -27.21
CA VAL A 97 8.98 18.14 -27.62
C VAL A 97 8.13 17.87 -26.39
N LYS A 98 6.88 18.30 -26.47
CA LYS A 98 5.86 18.03 -25.45
C LYS A 98 5.55 16.54 -25.40
N HIS A 99 5.66 15.98 -24.20
CA HIS A 99 5.17 14.65 -23.89
C HIS A 99 4.05 14.75 -22.88
N TYR A 100 3.11 13.82 -23.00
CA TYR A 100 1.90 13.74 -22.22
C TYR A 100 1.95 12.49 -21.35
N ASN A 101 1.60 12.65 -20.08
CA ASN A 101 1.65 11.59 -19.08
C ASN A 101 0.52 10.55 -19.27
N LEU A 102 0.54 9.48 -18.47
CA LEU A 102 -0.45 8.40 -18.52
C LEU A 102 -1.90 8.88 -18.32
N GLN A 103 -2.13 9.90 -17.49
CA GLN A 103 -3.47 10.45 -17.28
C GLN A 103 -4.03 11.07 -18.56
N MET A 104 -3.22 11.87 -19.26
CA MET A 104 -3.62 12.43 -20.55
C MET A 104 -3.82 11.34 -21.61
N ILE A 105 -2.94 10.33 -21.65
CA ILE A 105 -3.06 9.19 -22.58
C ILE A 105 -4.43 8.51 -22.38
N ILE A 106 -4.80 8.22 -21.13
CA ILE A 106 -6.10 7.62 -20.78
C ILE A 106 -7.25 8.53 -21.22
N ALA A 107 -7.22 9.82 -20.85
CA ALA A 107 -8.29 10.78 -21.17
C ALA A 107 -8.53 10.91 -22.68
N VAL A 108 -7.46 11.02 -23.46
CA VAL A 108 -7.52 11.04 -24.93
C VAL A 108 -8.10 9.74 -25.48
N GLY A 109 -7.70 8.58 -24.96
CA GLY A 109 -8.27 7.27 -25.33
C GLY A 109 -9.77 7.13 -25.06
N PHE A 110 -10.31 7.87 -24.09
CA PHE A 110 -11.75 7.92 -23.85
C PHE A 110 -12.51 8.82 -24.83
N LYS A 111 -11.89 9.91 -25.31
CA LYS A 111 -12.52 10.86 -26.24
C LYS A 111 -12.37 10.48 -27.72
N ILE A 112 -11.36 9.69 -28.09
CA ILE A 112 -11.13 9.25 -29.48
C ILE A 112 -12.16 8.20 -29.93
N ASN A 113 -12.68 8.39 -31.14
CA ASN A 113 -13.54 7.42 -31.82
C ASN A 113 -12.74 6.58 -32.85
N SER A 114 -12.06 5.54 -32.38
CA SER A 114 -11.38 4.55 -33.23
C SER A 114 -11.55 3.13 -32.68
N ASP A 115 -11.35 2.11 -33.51
CA ASP A 115 -11.42 0.72 -33.06
C ASP A 115 -10.40 0.41 -31.95
N ARG A 116 -9.18 0.97 -32.05
CA ARG A 116 -8.16 0.83 -30.99
C ARG A 116 -8.60 1.50 -29.69
N ALA A 117 -9.19 2.70 -29.78
CA ALA A 117 -9.72 3.40 -28.62
C ALA A 117 -10.92 2.66 -28.00
N VAL A 118 -11.79 2.03 -28.82
CA VAL A 118 -12.88 1.18 -28.34
C VAL A 118 -12.34 -0.02 -27.55
N GLN A 119 -11.32 -0.72 -28.07
CA GLN A 119 -10.71 -1.86 -27.36
C GLN A 119 -10.00 -1.40 -26.08
N PHE A 120 -9.31 -0.26 -26.12
CA PHE A 120 -8.74 0.38 -24.93
C PHE A 120 -9.81 0.66 -23.86
N ARG A 121 -10.93 1.30 -24.22
CA ARG A 121 -12.02 1.55 -23.28
C ARG A 121 -12.63 0.28 -22.71
N LYS A 122 -12.81 -0.77 -23.52
CA LYS A 122 -13.27 -2.09 -23.03
C LYS A 122 -12.31 -2.66 -21.98
N TRP A 123 -11.00 -2.53 -22.21
CA TRP A 123 -9.97 -2.95 -21.26
C TRP A 123 -10.00 -2.11 -19.96
N VAL A 124 -10.01 -0.77 -20.06
CA VAL A 124 -10.11 0.09 -18.86
C VAL A 124 -11.39 -0.17 -18.07
N ASN A 125 -12.53 -0.35 -18.75
CA ASN A 125 -13.80 -0.66 -18.08
C ASN A 125 -13.76 -2.01 -17.36
N LYS A 126 -13.01 -2.99 -17.88
CA LYS A 126 -12.79 -4.26 -17.17
C LYS A 126 -12.01 -4.02 -15.88
N ILE A 127 -10.92 -3.26 -15.94
CA ILE A 127 -10.12 -2.89 -14.76
C ILE A 127 -10.99 -2.16 -13.73
N ALA A 128 -11.73 -1.14 -14.14
CA ALA A 128 -12.61 -0.38 -13.25
C ALA A 128 -13.68 -1.27 -12.61
N LYS A 129 -14.30 -2.17 -13.38
CA LYS A 129 -15.28 -3.14 -12.88
C LYS A 129 -14.66 -4.11 -11.87
N ASP A 130 -13.56 -4.75 -12.23
CA ASP A 130 -12.91 -5.77 -11.39
C ASP A 130 -12.40 -5.14 -10.09
N TYR A 131 -11.80 -3.95 -10.16
CA TYR A 131 -11.41 -3.19 -8.97
C TYR A 131 -12.62 -2.82 -8.10
N THR A 132 -13.72 -2.35 -8.70
CA THR A 132 -14.94 -1.97 -7.95
C THR A 132 -15.58 -3.16 -7.23
N ILE A 133 -15.59 -4.35 -7.85
CA ILE A 133 -16.23 -5.55 -7.28
C ILE A 133 -15.31 -6.27 -6.30
N GLN A 134 -14.04 -6.43 -6.64
CA GLN A 134 -13.10 -7.28 -5.89
C GLN A 134 -12.20 -6.48 -4.93
N GLY A 135 -12.04 -5.18 -5.16
CA GLY A 135 -11.12 -4.31 -4.42
C GLY A 135 -9.67 -4.37 -4.91
N TRP A 136 -9.37 -5.12 -5.98
CA TRP A 136 -8.02 -5.25 -6.52
C TRP A 136 -8.04 -5.64 -8.00
N VAL A 137 -6.97 -5.27 -8.73
CA VAL A 137 -6.67 -5.73 -10.09
C VAL A 137 -5.17 -6.01 -10.16
N ILE A 138 -4.81 -7.20 -10.64
CA ILE A 138 -3.42 -7.65 -10.75
C ILE A 138 -3.22 -8.27 -12.14
N ASP A 139 -2.10 -7.95 -12.78
CA ASP A 139 -1.62 -8.63 -13.98
C ASP A 139 -0.70 -9.79 -13.54
N ASP A 140 -1.30 -10.96 -13.32
CA ASP A 140 -0.62 -12.10 -12.71
C ASP A 140 0.40 -12.76 -13.65
N ASP A 141 0.12 -12.81 -14.95
CA ASP A 141 1.04 -13.35 -15.96
C ASP A 141 2.32 -12.50 -16.03
N ARG A 142 2.21 -11.17 -15.98
CA ARG A 142 3.39 -10.29 -15.98
C ARG A 142 4.22 -10.44 -14.70
N LEU A 143 3.57 -10.55 -13.54
CA LEU A 143 4.26 -10.73 -12.26
C LEU A 143 4.97 -12.10 -12.17
N LYS A 144 4.35 -13.18 -12.69
CA LYS A 144 4.95 -14.52 -12.68
C LYS A 144 6.17 -14.65 -13.58
N ASN A 145 6.15 -13.98 -14.74
CA ASN A 145 7.22 -14.10 -15.74
C ASN A 145 8.38 -13.12 -15.54
N GLY A 146 8.46 -12.49 -14.35
CA GLY A 146 9.63 -11.69 -13.96
C GLY A 146 9.85 -10.42 -14.78
N GLY A 147 8.77 -9.81 -15.31
CA GLY A 147 8.74 -8.69 -16.27
C GLY A 147 9.97 -7.77 -16.40
N SER A 148 9.79 -6.47 -16.12
CA SER A 148 10.89 -5.49 -16.07
C SER A 148 11.42 -5.34 -14.63
N VAL A 149 12.53 -4.63 -14.43
CA VAL A 149 13.05 -4.29 -13.07
C VAL A 149 11.96 -3.67 -12.17
N LEU A 150 11.04 -2.91 -12.77
CA LEU A 150 9.90 -2.33 -12.07
C LEU A 150 8.92 -3.40 -11.55
N THR A 151 8.77 -4.50 -12.29
CA THR A 151 7.88 -5.60 -11.95
C THR A 151 8.33 -6.31 -10.67
N GLU A 152 9.64 -6.45 -10.44
CA GLU A 152 10.18 -7.03 -9.21
C GLU A 152 9.94 -6.13 -7.98
N LYS A 153 10.26 -4.84 -8.09
CA LYS A 153 9.99 -3.85 -7.02
C LYS A 153 8.49 -3.75 -6.68
N TYR A 154 7.60 -3.76 -7.68
CA TYR A 154 6.16 -3.73 -7.45
C TYR A 154 5.63 -5.06 -6.88
N TYR A 155 6.23 -6.19 -7.24
CA TYR A 155 5.90 -7.48 -6.65
C TYR A 155 6.22 -7.52 -5.16
N GLU A 156 7.41 -7.04 -4.76
CA GLU A 156 7.78 -6.92 -3.35
C GLU A 156 6.82 -5.99 -2.57
N LYS A 157 6.52 -4.80 -3.12
CA LYS A 157 5.53 -3.87 -2.55
C LYS A 157 4.14 -4.51 -2.44
N LEU A 158 3.73 -5.32 -3.41
CA LEU A 158 2.45 -6.04 -3.36
C LEU A 158 2.44 -7.09 -2.25
N LEU A 159 3.52 -7.84 -2.08
CA LEU A 159 3.66 -8.80 -0.98
C LEU A 159 3.64 -8.11 0.39
N GLU A 160 4.25 -6.93 0.50
CA GLU A 160 4.17 -6.08 1.70
C GLU A 160 2.72 -5.64 1.97
N LYS A 161 2.03 -5.05 0.99
CA LYS A 161 0.60 -4.68 1.13
C LYS A 161 -0.30 -5.86 1.50
N ILE A 162 -0.08 -7.04 0.91
CA ILE A 162 -0.85 -8.25 1.26
C ILE A 162 -0.59 -8.65 2.72
N ARG A 163 0.66 -8.53 3.20
CA ARG A 163 1.00 -8.75 4.61
C ARG A 163 0.30 -7.74 5.51
N GLU A 164 0.39 -6.45 5.21
CA GLU A 164 -0.32 -5.39 5.96
C GLU A 164 -1.84 -5.66 6.03
N ILE A 165 -2.47 -6.01 4.90
CA ILE A 165 -3.91 -6.34 4.83
C ILE A 165 -4.25 -7.57 5.68
N ARG A 166 -3.40 -8.60 5.65
CA ARG A 166 -3.56 -9.80 6.50
C ARG A 166 -3.40 -9.44 7.99
N LEU A 167 -2.63 -8.40 8.31
CA LEU A 167 -2.13 -8.08 9.64
C LEU A 167 -2.70 -6.80 10.24
N SER A 168 -3.97 -6.49 9.93
CA SER A 168 -4.75 -5.81 10.96
C SER A 168 -4.72 -6.71 12.19
N GLU A 169 -4.16 -6.22 13.29
CA GLU A 169 -3.82 -7.03 14.47
C GLU A 169 -5.02 -7.86 14.95
N ARG A 170 -6.22 -7.30 14.79
CA ARG A 170 -7.50 -7.98 14.99
C ARG A 170 -7.70 -9.22 14.09
N ARG A 171 -7.48 -9.12 12.77
CA ARG A 171 -7.65 -10.25 11.84
C ARG A 171 -6.60 -11.34 12.09
N PHE A 172 -5.40 -10.96 12.52
CA PHE A 172 -4.36 -11.90 12.92
C PHE A 172 -4.81 -12.79 14.08
N TYR A 173 -5.16 -12.19 15.23
CA TYR A 173 -5.57 -12.98 16.40
C TYR A 173 -6.83 -13.77 16.12
N GLN A 174 -7.75 -13.23 15.31
CA GLN A 174 -8.90 -13.98 14.82
C GLN A 174 -8.48 -15.25 14.06
N LYS A 175 -7.52 -15.18 13.15
CA LYS A 175 -7.04 -16.35 12.41
C LYS A 175 -6.36 -17.39 13.30
N VAL A 176 -5.54 -16.95 14.26
CA VAL A 176 -4.98 -17.87 15.26
C VAL A 176 -6.10 -18.55 16.05
N THR A 177 -7.12 -17.78 16.46
CA THR A 177 -8.27 -18.34 17.20
C THR A 177 -9.08 -19.31 16.35
N ASP A 178 -9.27 -19.03 15.06
CA ASP A 178 -9.97 -19.90 14.11
C ASP A 178 -9.25 -21.25 13.99
N ILE A 179 -7.92 -21.23 13.87
CA ILE A 179 -7.12 -22.45 13.76
C ILE A 179 -7.10 -23.21 15.09
N TYR A 180 -6.92 -22.51 16.21
CA TYR A 180 -6.96 -23.14 17.53
C TYR A 180 -8.33 -23.80 17.81
N ALA A 181 -9.42 -23.20 17.33
CA ALA A 181 -10.77 -23.77 17.43
C ALA A 181 -10.97 -25.06 16.60
N THR A 182 -10.02 -25.41 15.71
CA THR A 182 -10.02 -26.72 15.03
C THR A 182 -9.50 -27.87 15.90
N ALA A 183 -9.02 -27.57 17.12
CA ALA A 183 -8.58 -28.60 18.05
C ALA A 183 -9.71 -29.57 18.39
N LEU A 184 -9.37 -30.87 18.51
CA LEU A 184 -10.34 -31.93 18.80
C LEU A 184 -11.07 -31.74 20.14
N ASP A 185 -10.36 -31.18 21.11
CA ASP A 185 -10.80 -30.94 22.49
C ASP A 185 -11.13 -29.46 22.74
N TYR A 186 -11.34 -28.66 21.68
CA TYR A 186 -11.57 -27.23 21.82
C TYR A 186 -12.74 -26.91 22.76
N ASP A 187 -12.45 -26.13 23.80
CA ASP A 187 -13.45 -25.53 24.68
C ASP A 187 -13.13 -24.03 24.88
N LYS A 188 -14.06 -23.18 24.45
CA LYS A 188 -13.97 -21.72 24.59
C LYS A 188 -13.90 -21.24 26.06
N ASN A 189 -14.45 -22.03 26.98
CA ASN A 189 -14.50 -21.70 28.41
C ASN A 189 -13.32 -22.29 29.18
N ALA A 190 -12.54 -23.18 28.58
CA ALA A 190 -11.40 -23.80 29.23
C ALA A 190 -10.33 -22.78 29.60
N LYS A 191 -9.70 -23.02 30.76
CA LYS A 191 -8.57 -22.21 31.24
C LYS A 191 -7.41 -22.23 30.25
N THR A 192 -7.16 -23.37 29.61
CA THR A 192 -6.14 -23.55 28.57
C THR A 192 -6.34 -22.60 27.40
N THR A 193 -7.56 -22.45 26.89
CA THR A 193 -7.90 -21.53 25.80
C THR A 193 -7.64 -20.07 26.17
N ARG A 194 -8.07 -19.65 27.37
CA ARG A 194 -7.83 -18.27 27.85
C ARG A 194 -6.34 -17.98 28.02
N GLU A 195 -5.60 -18.93 28.59
CA GLU A 195 -4.16 -18.82 28.74
C GLU A 195 -3.43 -18.82 27.40
N PHE A 196 -3.86 -19.64 26.44
CA PHE A 196 -3.28 -19.69 25.11
C PHE A 196 -3.40 -18.32 24.43
N PHE A 197 -4.59 -17.73 24.37
CA PHE A 197 -4.77 -16.43 23.72
C PHE A 197 -3.97 -15.31 24.41
N ALA A 198 -3.89 -15.31 25.74
CA ALA A 198 -3.08 -14.35 26.47
C ALA A 198 -1.57 -14.53 26.20
N LYS A 199 -1.10 -15.78 26.12
CA LYS A 199 0.32 -16.11 25.92
C LYS A 199 0.77 -15.91 24.47
N VAL A 200 -0.08 -16.19 23.48
CA VAL A 200 0.30 -16.10 22.05
C VAL A 200 0.74 -14.68 21.69
N GLN A 201 -0.03 -13.66 22.07
CA GLN A 201 0.33 -12.27 21.81
C GLN A 201 1.69 -11.94 22.42
N ASN A 202 1.88 -12.23 23.70
CA ASN A 202 3.12 -11.94 24.41
C ASN A 202 4.32 -12.71 23.84
N LYS A 203 4.14 -13.97 23.42
CA LYS A 203 5.19 -14.76 22.77
C LYS A 203 5.61 -14.17 21.43
N MET A 204 4.67 -13.68 20.63
CA MET A 204 4.99 -13.06 19.33
C MET A 204 5.74 -11.73 19.50
N HIS A 205 5.30 -10.88 20.43
CA HIS A 205 6.02 -9.65 20.78
C HIS A 205 7.43 -9.94 21.31
N PHE A 206 7.55 -10.91 22.23
CA PHE A 206 8.83 -11.27 22.81
C PHE A 206 9.82 -11.82 21.78
N ALA A 207 9.35 -12.66 20.85
CA ALA A 207 10.17 -13.22 19.79
C ALA A 207 10.73 -12.19 18.79
N VAL A 208 10.14 -10.98 18.75
CA VAL A 208 10.55 -9.90 17.84
C VAL A 208 11.49 -8.91 18.53
N HIS A 209 11.15 -8.50 19.75
CA HIS A 209 11.80 -7.37 20.42
C HIS A 209 12.09 -7.61 21.92
N GLY A 210 11.99 -8.86 22.39
CA GLY A 210 12.37 -9.26 23.75
C GLY A 210 11.50 -8.70 24.87
N GLN A 211 10.30 -8.22 24.55
CA GLN A 211 9.36 -7.65 25.52
C GLN A 211 7.95 -8.19 25.28
N THR A 212 7.16 -8.33 26.33
CA THR A 212 5.70 -8.52 26.19
C THR A 212 5.03 -7.25 25.64
N ALA A 213 3.78 -7.36 25.17
CA ALA A 213 3.03 -6.20 24.68
C ALA A 213 2.89 -5.11 25.76
N ALA A 214 2.67 -5.51 27.02
CA ALA A 214 2.56 -4.60 28.15
C ALA A 214 3.90 -3.91 28.48
N GLU A 215 5.00 -4.66 28.46
CA GLU A 215 6.34 -4.09 28.68
C GLU A 215 6.73 -3.11 27.57
N LEU A 216 6.39 -3.41 26.32
CA LEU A 216 6.63 -2.53 25.19
C LEU A 216 5.94 -1.18 25.38
N ILE A 217 4.64 -1.19 25.68
CA ILE A 217 3.85 0.02 25.92
C ILE A 217 4.46 0.80 27.09
N TYR A 218 4.71 0.15 28.22
CA TYR A 218 5.25 0.80 29.41
C TYR A 218 6.62 1.46 29.15
N ASN A 219 7.50 0.78 28.41
CA ASN A 219 8.85 1.28 28.15
C ASN A 219 8.92 2.34 27.04
N ARG A 220 7.97 2.34 26.08
CA ARG A 220 8.01 3.22 24.91
C ARG A 220 7.10 4.43 25.02
N ALA A 221 5.96 4.33 25.72
CA ALA A 221 5.05 5.44 25.94
C ALA A 221 5.70 6.52 26.80
N ASP A 222 6.00 7.66 26.18
CA ASP A 222 6.69 8.79 26.82
C ASP A 222 6.24 10.10 26.20
N ALA A 223 5.57 10.95 26.98
CA ALA A 223 5.04 12.24 26.54
C ALA A 223 6.11 13.25 26.08
N LYS A 224 7.39 12.99 26.36
CA LYS A 224 8.48 13.86 25.91
C LYS A 224 8.99 13.52 24.52
N LYS A 225 8.64 12.34 24.00
CA LYS A 225 9.00 11.92 22.65
C LYS A 225 8.02 12.47 21.63
N GLU A 226 8.49 12.62 20.40
CA GLU A 226 7.63 12.90 19.26
C GLU A 226 6.56 11.81 19.14
N HIS A 227 5.30 12.22 18.94
CA HIS A 227 4.14 11.32 18.90
C HIS A 227 4.05 10.36 20.10
N MET A 228 4.56 10.74 21.27
CA MET A 228 4.69 9.87 22.45
C MET A 228 5.48 8.57 22.26
N GLY A 229 6.30 8.49 21.20
CA GLY A 229 6.97 7.27 20.80
C GLY A 229 6.12 6.31 19.94
N LEU A 230 4.91 6.71 19.53
CA LEU A 230 4.15 5.97 18.52
C LEU A 230 4.81 6.16 17.15
N THR A 231 4.82 5.08 16.37
CA THR A 231 5.28 5.05 14.98
C THR A 231 4.10 5.05 14.00
N THR A 232 2.91 4.63 14.45
CA THR A 232 1.66 4.61 13.68
C THR A 232 0.45 4.71 14.64
N TRP A 233 -0.67 5.24 14.18
CA TRP A 233 -1.97 5.33 14.87
C TRP A 233 -3.09 5.43 13.82
N GLU A 234 -4.36 5.42 14.23
CA GLU A 234 -5.50 5.36 13.29
C GLU A 234 -5.48 6.49 12.25
N ASP A 235 -5.21 7.72 12.67
CA ASP A 235 -5.16 8.89 11.80
C ASP A 235 -3.73 9.30 11.39
N ALA A 236 -2.74 8.40 11.48
CA ALA A 236 -1.35 8.73 11.15
C ALA A 236 -1.14 9.05 9.66
N PRO A 237 -0.17 9.93 9.31
CA PRO A 237 0.69 10.71 10.19
C PRO A 237 0.11 12.08 10.57
N ASP A 238 -0.97 12.52 9.92
CA ASP A 238 -1.42 13.92 9.96
C ASP A 238 -2.51 14.19 11.00
N GLY A 239 -3.15 13.15 11.54
CA GLY A 239 -4.22 13.28 12.53
C GLY A 239 -3.76 13.15 13.98
N LYS A 240 -4.66 13.49 14.90
CA LYS A 240 -4.38 13.46 16.34
C LYS A 240 -4.31 12.03 16.87
N ILE A 241 -3.35 11.78 17.75
CA ILE A 241 -3.31 10.56 18.56
C ILE A 241 -4.52 10.58 19.51
N GLN A 242 -5.25 9.48 19.55
CA GLN A 242 -6.37 9.28 20.45
C GLN A 242 -5.97 8.43 21.65
N ARG A 243 -6.74 8.53 22.74
CA ARG A 243 -6.49 7.75 23.96
C ARG A 243 -6.50 6.24 23.73
N TYR A 244 -7.27 5.74 22.77
CA TYR A 244 -7.28 4.30 22.47
C TYR A 244 -6.02 3.85 21.72
N ASP A 245 -5.36 4.74 20.96
CA ASP A 245 -4.15 4.40 20.20
C ASP A 245 -2.96 4.09 21.13
N VAL A 246 -2.86 4.77 22.27
CA VAL A 246 -1.73 4.62 23.20
C VAL A 246 -1.77 3.29 23.97
N SER A 247 -2.90 2.58 23.94
CA SER A 247 -3.04 1.26 24.56
C SER A 247 -2.70 0.10 23.61
N VAL A 248 -2.35 0.39 22.36
CA VAL A 248 -2.09 -0.62 21.32
C VAL A 248 -0.58 -0.81 21.17
N ALA A 249 -0.07 -1.99 21.52
CA ALA A 249 1.37 -2.28 21.47
C ALA A 249 1.96 -2.16 20.05
N LYS A 250 1.22 -2.56 19.02
CA LYS A 250 1.62 -2.44 17.60
C LYS A 250 2.01 -1.00 17.22
N ASN A 251 1.34 -0.01 17.79
CA ASN A 251 1.57 1.40 17.48
C ASN A 251 2.95 1.91 17.94
N TYR A 252 3.65 1.16 18.79
CA TYR A 252 4.99 1.51 19.28
C TYR A 252 6.12 0.72 18.58
N LEU A 253 5.78 -0.16 17.63
CA LEU A 253 6.77 -0.98 16.92
C LEU A 253 7.49 -0.16 15.85
N SER A 254 8.81 -0.31 15.74
CA SER A 254 9.53 0.19 14.58
C SER A 254 9.11 -0.54 13.30
N ARG A 255 9.41 0.03 12.12
CA ARG A 255 9.10 -0.62 10.83
C ARG A 255 9.73 -2.02 10.72
N ASP A 256 10.95 -2.19 11.19
CA ASP A 256 11.66 -3.47 11.14
C ASP A 256 11.05 -4.50 12.11
N GLU A 257 10.71 -4.09 13.33
CA GLU A 257 10.04 -4.96 14.30
C GLU A 257 8.65 -5.35 13.80
N LEU A 258 7.89 -4.40 13.25
CA LEU A 258 6.60 -4.68 12.66
C LEU A 258 6.77 -5.69 11.54
N SER A 259 7.65 -5.44 10.55
CA SER A 259 7.91 -6.37 9.45
C SER A 259 8.36 -7.76 9.92
N SER A 260 9.19 -7.85 10.97
CA SER A 260 9.59 -9.12 11.56
C SER A 260 8.39 -9.84 12.19
N LEU A 261 7.56 -9.13 12.97
CA LEU A 261 6.33 -9.66 13.54
C LEU A 261 5.42 -10.20 12.43
N GLU A 262 5.26 -9.44 11.35
CA GLU A 262 4.45 -9.80 10.19
C GLU A 262 4.91 -11.12 9.54
N ARG A 263 6.23 -11.28 9.38
CA ARG A 263 6.83 -12.47 8.76
C ARG A 263 6.63 -13.73 9.61
N ILE A 264 6.93 -13.65 10.90
CA ILE A 264 6.76 -14.77 11.86
C ILE A 264 5.32 -15.24 11.87
N VAL A 265 4.40 -14.27 11.95
CA VAL A 265 2.97 -14.54 12.00
C VAL A 265 2.48 -15.23 10.72
N SER A 266 2.84 -14.71 9.55
CA SER A 266 2.41 -15.32 8.28
C SER A 266 2.93 -16.75 8.17
N ALA A 267 4.21 -16.97 8.50
CA ALA A 267 4.81 -18.31 8.46
C ALA A 267 4.14 -19.28 9.44
N TYR A 268 3.78 -18.83 10.65
CA TYR A 268 3.03 -19.65 11.60
C TYR A 268 1.64 -20.02 11.07
N LEU A 269 0.90 -19.05 10.53
CA LEU A 269 -0.44 -19.28 9.98
C LEU A 269 -0.41 -20.25 8.80
N ASP A 270 0.53 -20.09 7.88
CA ASP A 270 0.67 -20.97 6.71
C ASP A 270 0.97 -22.42 7.14
N LEU A 271 1.85 -22.61 8.14
CA LEU A 271 2.14 -23.93 8.72
C LEU A 271 0.92 -24.54 9.42
N ALA A 272 0.20 -23.73 10.17
CA ALA A 272 -0.98 -24.15 10.91
C ALA A 272 -2.13 -24.52 9.95
N GLU A 273 -2.31 -23.76 8.87
CA GLU A 273 -3.31 -24.04 7.83
C GLU A 273 -2.97 -25.31 7.04
N ASP A 274 -1.71 -25.55 6.65
CA ASP A 274 -1.30 -26.80 5.99
C ASP A 274 -1.67 -28.03 6.84
N ARG A 275 -1.39 -27.98 8.15
CA ARG A 275 -1.72 -29.07 9.07
C ARG A 275 -3.22 -29.31 9.16
N ALA A 276 -4.01 -28.25 9.27
CA ALA A 276 -5.46 -28.33 9.27
C ALA A 276 -5.99 -28.93 7.95
N ARG A 277 -5.46 -28.50 6.80
CA ARG A 277 -5.81 -29.04 5.47
C ARG A 277 -5.45 -30.53 5.33
N ARG A 278 -4.33 -30.95 5.90
CA ARG A 278 -3.89 -32.35 5.96
C ARG A 278 -4.66 -33.20 6.97
N ARG A 279 -5.61 -32.60 7.70
CA ARG A 279 -6.44 -33.26 8.72
C ARG A 279 -5.60 -33.95 9.79
N ILE A 280 -4.46 -33.36 10.15
CA ILE A 280 -3.65 -33.84 11.26
C ILE A 280 -4.41 -33.48 12.53
N PRO A 281 -4.87 -34.46 13.33
CA PRO A 281 -5.57 -34.19 14.57
C PRO A 281 -4.64 -33.46 15.54
N MET A 282 -5.14 -32.40 16.16
CA MET A 282 -4.40 -31.57 17.12
C MET A 282 -5.29 -31.33 18.34
N THR A 283 -4.69 -31.37 19.53
CA THR A 283 -5.33 -30.88 20.77
C THR A 283 -5.00 -29.41 21.02
N MET A 284 -5.71 -28.79 21.95
CA MET A 284 -5.41 -27.45 22.47
C MET A 284 -3.96 -27.34 22.96
N GLU A 285 -3.47 -28.36 23.65
CA GLU A 285 -2.09 -28.41 24.14
C GLU A 285 -1.07 -28.56 23.01
N ASP A 286 -1.39 -29.35 21.98
CA ASP A 286 -0.52 -29.51 20.82
C ASP A 286 -0.33 -28.19 20.07
N TRP A 287 -1.39 -27.39 19.91
CA TRP A 287 -1.30 -26.06 19.32
C TRP A 287 -0.41 -25.12 20.13
N ALA A 288 -0.53 -25.14 21.46
CA ALA A 288 0.31 -24.34 22.34
C ALA A 288 1.80 -24.71 22.21
N LYS A 289 2.12 -26.01 22.28
CA LYS A 289 3.49 -26.51 22.11
C LYS A 289 4.04 -26.24 20.72
N ARG A 290 3.18 -26.30 19.69
CA ARG A 290 3.63 -26.13 18.30
C ARG A 290 4.08 -24.71 18.01
N LEU A 291 3.44 -23.70 18.62
CA LEU A 291 3.90 -22.33 18.54
C LEU A 291 5.32 -22.18 19.10
N ASP A 292 5.60 -22.80 20.24
CA ASP A 292 6.92 -22.73 20.88
C ASP A 292 8.00 -23.39 20.01
N ILE A 293 7.71 -24.56 19.47
CA ILE A 293 8.60 -25.26 18.54
C ILE A 293 8.86 -24.41 17.28
N PHE A 294 7.83 -23.73 16.78
CA PHE A 294 7.96 -22.88 15.59
C PHE A 294 8.89 -21.69 15.85
N LEU A 295 8.71 -21.00 16.97
CA LEU A 295 9.56 -19.85 17.33
C LEU A 295 11.02 -20.29 17.59
N GLN A 296 11.21 -21.41 18.29
CA GLN A 296 12.54 -21.98 18.55
C GLN A 296 13.26 -22.43 17.28
N ALA A 297 12.53 -22.93 16.28
CA ALA A 297 13.11 -23.36 15.00
C ALA A 297 13.64 -22.19 14.16
N ASP A 298 13.20 -20.96 14.42
CA ASP A 298 13.71 -19.71 13.82
C ASP A 298 14.75 -19.03 14.72
N ASP A 299 15.34 -19.77 15.68
CA ASP A 299 16.32 -19.30 16.69
C ASP A 299 15.83 -18.10 17.52
N ARG A 300 14.51 -17.97 17.71
CA ARG A 300 13.91 -16.88 18.51
C ARG A 300 13.75 -17.28 19.96
N GLU A 301 13.96 -16.30 20.83
CA GLU A 301 13.65 -16.47 22.25
C GLU A 301 12.15 -16.60 22.46
N VAL A 302 11.76 -17.63 23.22
CA VAL A 302 10.36 -17.88 23.58
C VAL A 302 10.12 -17.45 25.00
N LEU A 303 9.10 -16.63 25.20
CA LEU A 303 8.68 -16.22 26.53
C LEU A 303 8.28 -17.45 27.37
N THR A 304 9.04 -17.69 28.44
CA THR A 304 8.81 -18.80 29.39
C THR A 304 8.03 -18.38 30.63
N ASP A 305 7.96 -17.08 30.92
CA ASP A 305 7.22 -16.52 32.05
C ASP A 305 6.04 -15.63 31.58
N ALA A 306 5.42 -14.87 32.50
CA ALA A 306 4.27 -14.02 32.19
C ALA A 306 4.65 -12.57 31.82
N GLY A 307 5.95 -12.25 31.74
CA GLY A 307 6.46 -10.89 31.74
C GLY A 307 6.45 -10.25 33.14
N ARG A 308 7.03 -9.06 33.25
CA ARG A 308 7.19 -8.32 34.51
C ARG A 308 6.10 -7.27 34.71
N ILE A 309 5.45 -6.83 33.64
CA ILE A 309 4.49 -5.72 33.65
C ILE A 309 3.11 -6.23 33.26
N SER A 310 2.09 -5.87 34.05
CA SER A 310 0.71 -6.23 33.75
C SER A 310 0.11 -5.29 32.70
N ALA A 311 -0.85 -5.80 31.93
CA ALA A 311 -1.57 -5.00 30.93
C ALA A 311 -2.26 -3.76 31.54
N GLN A 312 -2.76 -3.87 32.77
CA GLN A 312 -3.40 -2.75 33.47
C GLN A 312 -2.39 -1.65 33.79
N ILE A 313 -1.22 -2.01 34.33
CA ILE A 313 -0.15 -1.04 34.65
C ILE A 313 0.35 -0.35 33.39
N ALA A 314 0.58 -1.11 32.32
CA ALA A 314 1.02 -0.56 31.04
C ALA A 314 0.00 0.42 30.46
N LYS A 315 -1.30 0.07 30.52
CA LYS A 315 -2.38 0.93 30.06
C LYS A 315 -2.49 2.22 30.86
N GLU A 316 -2.50 2.14 32.19
CA GLU A 316 -2.57 3.32 33.06
C GLU A 316 -1.37 4.25 32.85
N HIS A 317 -0.18 3.68 32.67
CA HIS A 317 1.02 4.44 32.33
C HIS A 317 0.86 5.18 31.00
N ALA A 318 0.47 4.48 29.93
CA ALA A 318 0.32 5.08 28.61
C ALA A 318 -0.77 6.16 28.57
N GLU A 319 -1.91 5.93 29.24
CA GLU A 319 -2.98 6.93 29.35
C GLU A 319 -2.52 8.16 30.17
N SER A 320 -1.70 7.95 31.22
CA SER A 320 -1.14 9.07 31.99
C SER A 320 -0.16 9.90 31.17
N GLU A 321 0.71 9.26 30.39
CA GLU A 321 1.59 9.94 29.44
C GLU A 321 0.78 10.65 28.35
N PHE A 322 -0.33 10.07 27.91
CA PHE A 322 -1.21 10.69 26.90
C PHE A 322 -1.84 11.99 27.40
N GLU A 323 -2.30 12.04 28.64
CA GLU A 323 -2.85 13.28 29.21
C GLU A 323 -1.81 14.41 29.25
N LYS A 324 -0.53 14.08 29.48
CA LYS A 324 0.58 15.04 29.42
C LYS A 324 0.83 15.49 27.98
N TYR A 325 0.87 14.54 27.05
CA TYR A 325 1.15 14.81 25.64
C TYR A 325 0.00 15.53 24.93
N ARG A 326 -1.26 15.30 25.31
CA ARG A 326 -2.43 15.95 24.69
C ARG A 326 -2.29 17.47 24.69
N ILE A 327 -1.74 18.05 25.75
CA ILE A 327 -1.47 19.49 25.86
C ILE A 327 -0.42 19.95 24.84
N ILE A 328 0.58 19.12 24.56
CA ILE A 328 1.62 19.38 23.55
C ILE A 328 1.00 19.24 22.15
N GLN A 329 0.28 18.15 21.90
CA GLN A 329 -0.40 17.88 20.65
C GLN A 329 -1.41 18.97 20.28
N ASP A 330 -2.25 19.42 21.21
CA ASP A 330 -3.25 20.46 20.94
C ASP A 330 -2.63 21.82 20.63
N LYS A 331 -1.38 22.08 21.04
CA LYS A 331 -0.63 23.28 20.66
C LYS A 331 0.06 23.16 19.31
N LEU A 332 0.50 21.96 18.95
CA LEU A 332 1.24 21.70 17.71
C LEU A 332 0.32 21.35 16.53
N PHE A 333 -0.87 20.83 16.81
CA PHE A 333 -1.80 20.38 15.79
C PHE A 333 -2.45 21.55 15.08
N GLU A 334 -2.41 21.51 13.75
CA GLU A 334 -3.01 22.51 12.88
C GLU A 334 -4.07 21.83 11.99
N SER A 335 -5.33 22.21 12.17
CA SER A 335 -6.45 21.69 11.37
C SER A 335 -6.34 22.12 9.91
N ASP A 336 -6.95 21.38 8.99
CA ASP A 336 -7.07 21.81 7.59
C ASP A 336 -7.80 23.16 7.47
N TYR A 337 -8.71 23.47 8.40
CA TYR A 337 -9.32 24.79 8.51
C TYR A 337 -8.31 25.87 8.88
N ASP A 338 -7.41 25.59 9.83
CA ASP A 338 -6.39 26.54 10.28
C ASP A 338 -5.35 26.77 9.16
N LYS A 339 -4.96 25.70 8.45
CA LYS A 339 -4.11 25.79 7.25
C LYS A 339 -4.78 26.63 6.15
N HIS A 340 -6.07 26.43 5.92
CA HIS A 340 -6.84 27.19 4.94
C HIS A 340 -6.96 28.68 5.33
N LEU A 341 -7.16 28.99 6.62
CA LEU A 341 -7.15 30.37 7.11
C LEU A 341 -5.79 31.03 6.89
N LYS A 342 -4.67 30.36 7.21
CA LYS A 342 -3.34 30.90 6.94
C LYS A 342 -3.08 31.12 5.44
N LEU A 343 -3.55 30.21 4.59
CA LEU A 343 -3.46 30.38 3.14
C LEU A 343 -4.27 31.59 2.65
N LEU A 344 -5.48 31.78 3.18
CA LEU A 344 -6.29 32.96 2.89
C LEU A 344 -5.63 34.25 3.39
N GLU A 345 -5.10 34.26 4.61
CA GLU A 345 -4.37 35.42 5.16
C GLU A 345 -3.13 35.76 4.34
N GLN A 346 -2.37 34.76 3.88
CA GLN A 346 -1.23 34.95 2.99
C GLN A 346 -1.63 35.46 1.60
N GLN A 347 -2.78 35.02 1.08
CA GLN A 347 -3.32 35.52 -0.18
C GLN A 347 -3.78 36.97 -0.04
N ILE A 348 -4.49 37.31 1.03
CA ILE A 348 -4.95 38.66 1.34
C ILE A 348 -3.74 39.61 1.51
N ALA A 349 -2.70 39.17 2.23
CA ALA A 349 -1.47 39.94 2.40
C ALA A 349 -0.73 40.18 1.08
N LYS A 350 -0.68 39.18 0.18
CA LYS A 350 -0.10 39.35 -1.16
C LYS A 350 -0.90 40.31 -2.03
N THR A 351 -2.23 40.22 -2.03
CA THR A 351 -3.07 41.17 -2.78
C THR A 351 -3.00 42.60 -2.23
N ALA A 352 -2.72 42.78 -0.95
CA ALA A 352 -2.53 44.10 -0.35
C ALA A 352 -1.17 44.73 -0.75
N ASP A 353 -0.12 43.92 -0.92
CA ASP A 353 1.18 44.37 -1.43
C ASP A 353 1.13 44.71 -2.94
N ASP A 354 0.32 43.98 -3.73
CA ASP A 354 0.17 44.23 -5.17
C ASP A 354 -0.68 45.48 -5.49
N ASP A 355 -1.58 45.91 -4.58
CA ASP A 355 -2.38 47.14 -4.71
C ASP A 355 -1.61 48.42 -4.26
N GLU A 356 -0.45 48.29 -3.63
CA GLU A 356 0.43 49.41 -3.22
C GLU A 356 1.58 49.71 -4.22
N THR A 357 1.64 49.00 -5.36
CA THR A 357 2.56 49.28 -6.49
C THR A 357 1.82 49.70 -7.75
#